data_AF-A0A2E8NBT1-F1
#
_entry.id   AF-A0A2E8NBT1-F1
#
_cell.length_a   1.000
_cell.length_b   1.000
_cell.length_c   1.000
_cell.angle_alpha   90.00
_cell.angle_beta   90.00
_cell.angle_gamma   90.00
#
_symmetry.space_group_name_H-M   'P 1'
#
loop_
_entity.id
_entity.type
_entity.pdbx_description
1 polymer ?
#
loop_
_entity_poly.entity_id
_entity_poly.type
_entity_poly.pdbx_seq_one_letter_code
_entity_poly.pdbx_strand_id
1 'polypeptide(L)'
;MVEGDVPVACDGELLAGVRPPANRIDAHLDLHDALPTLIAEVEAELGLPRAEMDRAQKQEVVSLLNERGAFTLRKSVEDVAEALGVSRFTVYNYLERVEGA
;
A
#
# COMPACT_ATOMS: atom_id res chain seq x y z
N MET A 1 12.15 -26.81 9.26
CA MET A 1 11.66 -25.74 8.36
C MET A 1 10.32 -25.31 8.92
N VAL A 2 10.20 -24.05 9.33
CA VAL A 2 8.97 -23.46 9.84
C VAL A 2 8.24 -22.82 8.65
N GLU A 3 6.91 -22.80 8.69
CA GLU A 3 6.05 -22.27 7.64
C GLU A 3 6.46 -20.81 7.28
N GLY A 4 6.84 -20.57 6.01
CA GLY A 4 7.18 -19.23 5.50
C GLY A 4 8.61 -19.01 5.01
N ASP A 5 9.54 -19.94 5.21
CA ASP A 5 10.90 -19.82 4.67
C ASP A 5 10.95 -20.29 3.20
N VAL A 6 11.51 -19.46 2.31
CA VAL A 6 11.71 -19.84 0.90
C VAL A 6 13.02 -20.61 0.77
N PRO A 7 13.00 -21.84 0.21
CA PRO A 7 14.21 -22.62 0.01
C PRO A 7 15.11 -22.00 -1.07
N VAL A 8 16.35 -21.67 -0.71
CA VAL A 8 17.39 -21.31 -1.67
C VAL A 8 18.24 -22.55 -1.93
N ALA A 9 18.27 -22.96 -3.19
CA ALA A 9 19.07 -24.08 -3.67
C ALA A 9 20.03 -23.64 -4.77
N CYS A 10 21.25 -24.17 -4.75
CA CYS A 10 22.20 -24.10 -5.85
C CYS A 10 22.46 -25.51 -6.35
N ASP A 11 22.37 -25.72 -7.67
CA ASP A 11 22.53 -27.03 -8.32
C ASP A 11 21.67 -28.17 -7.72
N GLY A 12 20.48 -27.82 -7.21
CA GLY A 12 19.53 -28.79 -6.64
C GLY A 12 19.80 -29.17 -5.18
N GLU A 13 20.85 -28.62 -4.55
CA GLU A 13 21.13 -28.81 -3.13
C GLU A 13 20.56 -27.65 -2.30
N LEU A 14 19.77 -27.97 -1.27
CA LEU A 14 19.14 -26.98 -0.40
C LEU A 14 20.17 -26.39 0.57
N LEU A 15 20.50 -25.10 0.40
CA LEU A 15 21.54 -24.44 1.18
C LEU A 15 21.01 -23.68 2.39
N ALA A 16 19.87 -22.99 2.25
CA ALA A 16 19.26 -22.24 3.35
C ALA A 16 17.76 -21.95 3.10
N GLY A 17 17.01 -21.74 4.18
CA GLY A 17 15.72 -21.06 4.12
C GLY A 17 15.96 -19.55 4.29
N VAL A 18 15.64 -18.76 3.26
CA VAL A 18 15.71 -17.30 3.37
C VAL A 18 14.32 -16.81 3.72
N ARG A 19 14.22 -16.10 4.84
CA ARG A 19 13.04 -15.29 5.15
C ARG A 19 13.12 -14.02 4.31
N PRO A 20 12.25 -13.81 3.31
CA PRO A 20 12.19 -12.52 2.65
C PRO A 20 11.84 -11.44 3.68
N PRO A 21 12.32 -10.19 3.52
CA PRO A 21 11.84 -9.11 4.35
C PRO A 21 10.33 -9.00 4.17
N ALA A 22 9.57 -8.75 5.25
CA ALA A 22 8.11 -8.66 5.22
C ALA A 22 7.57 -7.58 4.26
N ASN A 23 8.46 -6.69 3.78
CA ASN A 23 8.21 -5.67 2.76
C ASN A 23 8.94 -6.00 1.45
N ARG A 24 8.86 -7.24 0.99
CA ARG A 24 9.01 -7.51 -0.43
C ARG A 24 7.59 -7.61 -0.92
N ILE A 25 7.10 -6.56 -1.57
CA ILE A 25 5.93 -6.71 -2.44
C ILE A 25 6.29 -7.88 -3.35
N ASP A 26 5.69 -9.05 -3.09
CA ASP A 26 6.01 -10.26 -3.82
C ASP A 26 5.79 -9.93 -5.28
N ALA A 27 6.79 -10.15 -6.14
CA ALA A 27 6.71 -9.84 -7.56
C ALA A 27 5.64 -10.69 -8.31
N HIS A 28 4.83 -11.45 -7.55
CA HIS A 28 3.70 -12.25 -7.98
C HIS A 28 2.41 -11.99 -7.18
N LEU A 29 2.41 -11.05 -6.20
CA LEU A 29 1.16 -10.42 -5.81
C LEU A 29 0.73 -9.63 -7.05
N ASP A 30 -0.37 -10.05 -7.66
CA ASP A 30 -1.02 -9.30 -8.71
C ASP A 30 -0.96 -7.82 -8.33
N LEU A 31 -0.51 -6.97 -9.24
CA LEU A 31 -0.41 -5.51 -9.02
C LEU A 31 -1.75 -4.92 -8.50
N HIS A 32 -2.84 -5.68 -8.68
CA HIS A 32 -4.16 -5.45 -8.14
C HIS A 32 -4.24 -5.47 -6.60
N ASP A 33 -3.47 -6.32 -5.90
CA ASP A 33 -3.52 -6.50 -4.45
C ASP A 33 -2.56 -5.56 -3.69
N ALA A 34 -1.68 -4.86 -4.40
CA ALA A 34 -0.74 -3.92 -3.81
C ALA A 34 -1.43 -2.72 -3.15
N LEU A 35 -2.49 -2.18 -3.76
CA LEU A 35 -3.16 -0.99 -3.26
C LEU A 35 -3.93 -1.23 -1.94
N PRO A 36 -4.76 -2.28 -1.79
CA PRO A 36 -5.38 -2.61 -0.51
C PRO A 36 -4.36 -2.79 0.62
N THR A 37 -3.21 -3.39 0.31
CA THR A 37 -2.11 -3.58 1.26
C THR A 37 -1.54 -2.24 1.72
N LEU A 38 -1.22 -1.34 0.77
CA LEU A 38 -0.71 0.00 1.08
C LEU A 38 -1.69 0.82 1.93
N ILE A 39 -2.99 0.74 1.64
CA ILE A 39 -4.03 1.42 2.44
C ILE A 39 -4.03 0.89 3.87
N ALA A 40 -3.98 -0.43 4.05
CA ALA A 40 -3.98 -1.04 5.38
C ALA A 40 -2.72 -0.67 6.20
N GLU A 41 -1.55 -0.58 5.56
CA GLU A 41 -0.32 -0.13 6.21
C GLU A 41 -0.42 1.32 6.70
N VAL A 42 -0.98 2.22 5.88
CA VAL A 42 -1.18 3.62 6.26
C VAL A 42 -2.21 3.76 7.40
N GLU A 43 -3.29 2.96 7.39
CA GLU A 43 -4.25 2.92 8.50
C GLU A 43 -3.60 2.44 9.81
N ALA A 44 -2.76 1.41 9.74
CA ALA A 44 -2.05 0.90 10.90
C ALA A 44 -1.09 1.94 11.49
N GLU A 45 -0.45 2.74 10.62
CA GLU A 45 0.45 3.83 11.03
C GLU A 45 -0.29 4.99 11.71
N LEU A 46 -1.48 5.35 11.23
CA LEU A 46 -2.32 6.39 11.84
C LEU A 46 -3.05 5.92 13.10
N GLY A 47 -3.20 4.61 13.29
CA GLY A 47 -3.80 4.01 14.49
C GLY A 47 -5.31 4.21 14.62
N LEU A 48 -6.00 4.57 13.53
CA LEU A 48 -7.46 4.75 13.50
C LEU A 48 -8.05 4.36 12.13
N PRO A 49 -9.28 3.83 12.10
CA PRO A 49 -9.90 3.39 10.85
C PRO A 49 -10.28 4.58 9.96
N ARG A 50 -10.22 4.41 8.63
CA ARG A 50 -10.58 5.45 7.64
C ARG A 50 -11.96 6.08 7.80
N ALA A 51 -12.90 5.37 8.42
CA ALA A 51 -14.24 5.88 8.72
C ALA A 51 -14.24 6.98 9.79
N GLU A 52 -13.26 6.95 10.70
CA GLU A 52 -13.11 7.91 11.81
C GLU A 52 -12.13 9.04 11.48
N MET A 53 -11.43 8.94 10.34
CA MET A 53 -10.48 9.97 9.92
C MET A 53 -11.19 11.30 9.61
N ASP A 54 -10.65 12.37 10.20
CA ASP A 54 -11.01 13.72 9.83
C ASP A 54 -10.42 14.11 8.45
N ARG A 55 -10.70 15.33 8.00
CA ARG A 55 -10.23 15.81 6.70
C ARG A 55 -8.71 15.88 6.60
N ALA A 56 -8.02 16.29 7.65
CA ALA A 56 -6.57 16.43 7.64
C ALA A 56 -5.90 15.04 7.62
N GLN A 57 -6.44 14.09 8.38
CA GLN A 57 -5.99 12.70 8.36
C GLN A 57 -6.20 12.05 6.98
N LYS A 58 -7.35 12.29 6.32
CA LYS A 58 -7.56 11.80 4.95
C LYS A 58 -6.60 12.43 3.94
N GLN A 59 -6.19 13.68 4.14
CA GLN A 59 -5.16 14.32 3.32
C GLN A 59 -3.80 13.67 3.53
N GLU A 60 -3.45 13.39 4.79
CA GLU A 60 -2.21 12.70 5.15
C GLU A 60 -2.15 11.30 4.52
N VAL A 61 -3.23 10.53 4.59
CA VAL A 61 -3.33 9.23 3.93
C VAL A 61 -3.02 9.34 2.43
N VAL A 62 -3.63 10.32 1.76
CA VAL A 62 -3.40 10.52 0.32
C VAL A 62 -1.96 10.94 0.02
N SER A 63 -1.33 11.75 0.89
CA SER A 63 0.11 12.07 0.76
C SER A 63 0.96 10.81 0.85
N LEU A 64 0.80 10.02 1.91
CA LEU A 64 1.59 8.81 2.15
C LEU A 64 1.41 7.78 1.03
N LEU A 65 0.17 7.61 0.53
CA LEU A 65 -0.10 6.74 -0.61
C LEU A 65 0.58 7.26 -1.89
N ASN A 66 0.61 8.57 -2.11
CA ASN A 66 1.30 9.18 -3.24
C ASN A 66 2.82 8.97 -3.16
N GLU A 67 3.42 9.19 -2.00
CA GLU A 67 4.85 8.96 -1.76
C GLU A 67 5.25 7.50 -1.98
N ARG A 68 4.35 6.56 -1.66
CA ARG A 68 4.54 5.12 -1.89
C ARG A 68 4.25 4.68 -3.33
N GLY A 69 3.88 5.61 -4.21
CA GLY A 69 3.62 5.34 -5.63
C GLY A 69 2.28 4.65 -5.89
N ALA A 70 1.34 4.67 -4.95
CA ALA A 70 0.03 4.03 -5.08
C ALA A 70 -0.76 4.55 -6.30
N PHE A 71 -0.62 5.83 -6.64
CA PHE A 71 -1.32 6.46 -7.77
C PHE A 71 -0.72 6.15 -9.15
N THR A 72 0.37 5.37 -9.22
CA THR A 72 0.85 4.79 -10.49
C THR A 72 0.03 3.58 -10.92
N LEU A 73 -0.73 3.00 -10.00
CA LEU A 73 -1.59 1.84 -10.24
C LEU A 73 -2.86 2.23 -10.99
N ARG A 74 -3.31 1.35 -11.88
CA ARG A 74 -4.59 1.53 -12.60
C ARG A 74 -5.74 1.56 -11.60
N LYS A 75 -6.68 2.48 -11.80
CA LYS A 75 -7.87 2.69 -10.96
C LYS A 75 -7.61 3.09 -9.51
N SER A 76 -6.37 3.38 -9.15
CA SER A 76 -5.98 3.78 -7.78
C SER A 76 -6.82 4.92 -7.21
N VAL A 77 -7.15 5.93 -8.00
CA VAL A 77 -7.99 7.05 -7.57
C VAL A 77 -9.42 6.59 -7.24
N GLU A 78 -9.99 5.67 -8.02
CA GLU A 78 -11.32 5.11 -7.76
C GLU A 78 -11.33 4.31 -6.46
N ASP A 79 -10.34 3.43 -6.29
CA ASP A 79 -10.23 2.53 -5.14
C ASP A 79 -9.93 3.30 -3.84
N VAL A 80 -9.04 4.30 -3.87
CA VAL A 80 -8.76 5.17 -2.72
C VAL A 80 -9.98 6.03 -2.36
N ALA A 81 -10.70 6.54 -3.35
CA ALA A 81 -11.93 7.30 -3.10
C ALA A 81 -12.99 6.45 -2.39
N GLU A 82 -13.19 5.21 -2.87
CA GLU A 82 -14.09 4.24 -2.25
C GLU A 82 -13.66 3.91 -0.82
N ALA A 83 -12.37 3.58 -0.61
CA ALA A 83 -11.85 3.26 0.70
C ALA A 83 -12.08 4.40 1.71
N LEU A 84 -11.70 5.62 1.34
CA LEU A 84 -11.82 6.80 2.23
C LEU A 84 -13.24 7.36 2.34
N GLY A 85 -14.20 6.82 1.58
CA GLY A 85 -15.59 7.30 1.55
C GLY A 85 -15.69 8.74 1.03
N VAL A 86 -14.90 9.09 0.02
CA VAL A 86 -14.87 10.42 -0.61
C VAL A 86 -15.07 10.32 -2.12
N SER A 87 -15.23 11.44 -2.80
CA SER A 87 -15.31 11.43 -4.27
C SER A 87 -13.92 11.38 -4.91
N ARG A 88 -13.81 10.89 -6.15
CA ARG A 88 -12.58 10.98 -6.96
C ARG A 88 -12.09 12.43 -7.09
N PHE A 89 -13.02 13.37 -7.23
CA PHE A 89 -12.72 14.81 -7.24
C PHE A 89 -12.03 15.25 -5.94
N THR A 90 -12.46 14.72 -4.79
CA THR A 90 -11.85 15.00 -3.50
C THR A 90 -10.42 14.45 -3.41
N VAL A 91 -10.17 13.25 -3.95
CA VAL A 91 -8.82 12.67 -4.01
C VAL A 91 -7.90 13.52 -4.88
N TYR A 92 -8.33 13.93 -6.07
CA TYR A 92 -7.54 14.87 -6.90
C TYR A 92 -7.24 16.17 -6.14
N ASN A 93 -8.22 16.71 -5.43
CA ASN A 93 -8.03 17.94 -4.64
C ASN A 93 -7.07 17.77 -3.45
N TYR A 94 -6.87 16.54 -2.97
CA TYR A 94 -5.84 16.22 -1.98
C TYR A 94 -4.47 16.10 -2.67
N LEU A 95 -4.38 15.42 -3.81
CA LEU A 95 -3.15 15.31 -4.60
C LEU A 95 -2.60 16.67 -5.02
N GLU A 96 -3.45 17.58 -5.53
CA GLU A 96 -3.05 18.94 -5.89
C GLU A 96 -2.43 19.72 -4.72
N ARG A 97 -2.86 19.43 -3.47
CA ARG A 97 -2.26 20.04 -2.28
C ARG A 97 -0.90 19.45 -1.92
N VAL A 98 -0.68 18.17 -2.24
CA VAL A 98 0.60 17.49 -1.99
C VAL A 98 1.63 17.90 -3.03
N GLU A 99 1.25 17.97 -4.31
CA GLU A 99 2.17 18.35 -5.40
C GLU A 99 2.50 19.85 -5.42
N GLY A 100 1.65 20.68 -4.82
CA GLY A 100 1.85 22.13 -4.73
C GLY A 100 2.56 22.62 -3.46
N ALA A 101 2.99 21.71 -2.57
CA ALA A 101 3.63 22.02 -1.28
C ALA A 101 5.17 22.05 -1.37
#